data_AF-A0A7S2Q3J4-F1
#
_entry.id   AF-A0A7S2Q3J4-F1
#
_cell.length_a   1.000
_cell.length_b   1.000
_cell.length_c   1.000
_cell.angle_alpha   90.00
_cell.angle_beta   90.00
_cell.angle_gamma   90.00
#
_symmetry.space_group_name_H-M   'P 1'
#
loop_
_entity.id
_entity.type
_entity.pdbx_description
1 polymer ?
#
loop_
_entity_poly.entity_id
_entity_poly.type
_entity_poly.pdbx_seq_one_letter_code
_entity_poly.pdbx_strand_id
1 'polypeptide(L)'
;TRKPRCRPKALAPGVVDAVRRKVKAAAYAGAEGCQLEVALGRLARDGAGALEPEEVRVAMRRTLRLPPKVISDAEIATLCSMLGADRTGTVGIRSLLDFACGDAGAGDQSGRT
;
A
#
# COMPACT_ATOMS: atom_id res chain seq x y z
N THR A 1 -20.84 -16.55 -10.76
CA THR A 1 -20.94 -16.42 -9.29
C THR A 1 -20.01 -15.35 -8.77
N ARG A 2 -20.51 -14.13 -8.54
CA ARG A 2 -19.72 -13.04 -7.93
C ARG A 2 -19.68 -13.25 -6.42
N LYS A 3 -18.54 -13.67 -5.88
CA LYS A 3 -18.32 -13.80 -4.43
C LYS A 3 -18.51 -12.43 -3.77
N PRO A 4 -19.25 -12.33 -2.66
CA PRO A 4 -19.38 -11.09 -1.92
C PRO A 4 -17.97 -10.66 -1.49
N ARG A 5 -17.60 -9.43 -1.87
CA ARG A 5 -16.37 -8.79 -1.41
C ARG A 5 -16.55 -8.53 0.08
N CYS A 6 -16.12 -9.46 0.92
CA CYS A 6 -15.83 -9.19 2.32
C CYS A 6 -14.76 -8.11 2.31
N ARG A 7 -15.17 -6.84 2.32
CA ARG A 7 -14.23 -5.73 2.42
C ARG A 7 -13.47 -5.99 3.72
N PRO A 8 -12.15 -6.22 3.68
CA PRO A 8 -11.40 -6.29 4.91
C PRO A 8 -11.66 -4.98 5.66
N LYS A 9 -11.84 -5.06 6.98
CA LYS A 9 -12.10 -3.91 7.86
C LYS A 9 -11.19 -2.77 7.43
N ALA A 10 -11.78 -1.66 7.02
CA ALA A 10 -11.03 -0.49 6.59
C ALA A 10 -10.03 -0.15 7.68
N LEU A 11 -8.75 -0.10 7.32
CA LEU A 11 -7.69 0.32 8.23
C LEU A 11 -8.05 1.66 8.86
N ALA A 12 -7.62 1.88 10.09
CA ALA A 12 -7.84 3.15 10.75
C ALA A 12 -7.33 4.28 9.83
N PRO A 13 -8.13 5.34 9.60
CA PRO A 13 -7.77 6.38 8.64
C PRO A 13 -6.44 7.05 8.99
N GLY A 14 -6.08 7.12 10.28
CA GLY A 14 -4.78 7.62 10.74
C GLY A 14 -3.58 6.76 10.29
N VAL A 15 -3.76 5.44 10.20
CA VAL A 15 -2.71 4.52 9.74
C VAL A 15 -2.55 4.61 8.22
N VAL A 16 -3.66 4.70 7.49
CA VAL A 16 -3.65 4.93 6.04
C VAL A 16 -2.96 6.26 5.71
N ASP A 17 -3.30 7.32 6.44
CA ASP A 17 -2.69 8.64 6.25
C ASP A 17 -1.19 8.63 6.59
N ALA A 18 -0.78 7.95 7.66
CA ALA A 18 0.63 7.78 8.00
C ALA A 18 1.41 7.04 6.89
N VAL A 19 0.83 5.97 6.34
CA VAL A 19 1.42 5.23 5.21
C VAL A 19 1.49 6.12 3.97
N ARG A 20 0.41 6.81 3.60
CA ARG A 20 0.38 7.76 2.47
C ARG A 20 1.47 8.81 2.59
N ARG A 21 1.59 9.46 3.75
CA ARG A 21 2.61 10.48 4.02
C ARG A 21 4.02 9.91 3.88
N LYS A 22 4.28 8.70 4.36
CA LYS A 22 5.61 8.08 4.26
C LYS A 22 5.95 7.64 2.84
N VAL A 23 4.99 7.05 2.12
CA VAL A 23 5.17 6.69 0.71
C VAL A 23 5.38 7.95 -0.13
N LYS A 24 4.59 9.00 0.09
CA LYS A 24 4.76 10.29 -0.58
C LYS A 24 6.12 10.91 -0.24
N ALA A 25 6.52 10.93 1.03
CA ALA A 25 7.84 11.44 1.42
C ALA A 25 8.98 10.64 0.77
N ALA A 26 8.88 9.32 0.70
CA ALA A 26 9.89 8.47 0.06
C ALA A 26 9.90 8.60 -1.48
N ALA A 27 8.74 8.84 -2.10
CA ALA A 27 8.64 9.12 -3.53
C ALA A 27 9.27 10.48 -3.86
N TYR A 28 8.96 11.53 -3.10
CA TYR A 28 9.48 12.88 -3.32
C TYR A 28 10.91 13.11 -2.80
N ALA A 29 11.47 12.19 -2.00
CA ALA A 29 12.85 12.30 -1.51
C ALA A 29 13.92 12.09 -2.61
N GLY A 30 13.54 11.61 -3.79
CA GLY A 30 14.41 11.53 -4.97
C GLY A 30 14.04 12.60 -6.00
N ALA A 31 15.03 13.11 -6.73
CA ALA A 31 14.87 14.16 -7.75
C ALA A 31 13.85 13.84 -8.86
N GLU A 32 13.40 12.59 -9.00
CA GLU A 32 12.52 12.15 -10.09
C GLU A 32 11.42 11.15 -9.69
N GLY A 33 11.08 10.94 -8.40
CA GLY A 33 10.01 10.00 -8.03
C GLY A 33 10.32 8.51 -8.22
N CYS A 34 11.26 8.18 -9.11
CA CYS A 34 11.61 6.82 -9.54
C CYS A 34 12.36 6.01 -8.48
N GLN A 35 12.99 6.65 -7.50
CA GLN A 35 13.77 5.92 -6.49
C GLN A 35 12.91 4.98 -5.65
N LEU A 36 11.67 5.35 -5.35
CA LEU A 36 10.79 4.49 -4.58
C LEU A 36 10.35 3.28 -5.39
N GLU A 37 9.96 3.47 -6.66
CA GLU A 37 9.61 2.37 -7.55
C GLU A 37 10.78 1.39 -7.73
N VAL A 38 11.98 1.91 -7.96
CA VAL A 38 13.20 1.08 -8.11
C VAL A 38 13.58 0.40 -6.79
N ALA A 39 13.46 1.08 -5.65
CA ALA A 39 13.75 0.49 -4.33
C ALA A 39 12.78 -0.64 -4.00
N LEU A 40 11.49 -0.47 -4.32
CA LEU A 40 10.48 -1.51 -4.18
C LEU A 40 10.71 -2.64 -5.18
N GLY A 41 11.09 -2.33 -6.42
CA GLY A 41 11.39 -3.32 -7.46
C GLY A 41 12.59 -4.19 -7.12
N ARG A 42 13.58 -3.66 -6.39
CA ARG A 42 14.72 -4.44 -5.86
C ARG A 42 14.35 -5.35 -4.70
N LEU A 43 13.27 -5.04 -3.98
CA LEU A 43 12.77 -5.87 -2.90
C LEU A 43 11.87 -6.99 -3.42
N ALA A 44 11.15 -6.74 -4.51
CA ALA A 44 10.40 -7.77 -5.23
C ALA A 44 11.38 -8.83 -5.77
N ARG A 45 11.32 -10.03 -5.21
CA ARG A 45 12.19 -11.16 -5.52
C ARG A 45 12.13 -11.55 -6.99
N ASP A 46 10.96 -11.38 -7.62
CA ASP A 46 10.74 -11.70 -9.02
C ASP A 46 10.98 -10.50 -9.96
N GLY A 47 11.15 -9.28 -9.43
CA GLY A 47 11.27 -8.07 -10.24
C GLY A 47 10.03 -7.75 -11.11
N ALA A 48 8.95 -8.53 -10.99
CA ALA A 48 7.75 -8.45 -11.81
C ALA A 48 6.85 -7.23 -11.52
N GLY A 49 7.29 -6.31 -10.65
CA GLY A 49 6.52 -5.11 -10.31
C GLY A 49 5.39 -5.35 -9.30
N ALA A 50 5.36 -6.51 -8.64
CA ALA A 50 4.44 -6.84 -7.55
C ALA A 50 5.21 -7.31 -6.31
N LEU A 51 4.67 -7.00 -5.13
CA LEU A 51 5.23 -7.34 -3.82
C LEU A 51 4.30 -8.28 -3.08
N GLU A 52 4.86 -9.35 -2.56
CA GLU A 52 4.21 -10.27 -1.62
C GLU A 52 4.05 -9.62 -0.23
N PRO A 53 3.12 -10.10 0.62
CA PRO A 53 2.89 -9.52 1.94
C PRO A 53 4.15 -9.46 2.82
N GLU A 54 5.05 -10.43 2.70
CA GLU A 54 6.33 -10.42 3.41
C GLU A 54 7.27 -9.33 2.89
N GLU A 55 7.32 -9.13 1.57
CA GLU A 55 8.13 -8.11 0.92
C GLU A 55 7.61 -6.70 1.21
N VAL A 56 6.28 -6.52 1.24
CA VAL A 56 5.65 -5.25 1.64
C VAL A 56 6.04 -4.89 3.07
N ARG A 57 6.10 -5.86 4.01
CA ARG A 57 6.60 -5.58 5.37
C ARG A 57 8.04 -5.12 5.35
N VAL A 58 8.91 -5.80 4.61
CA VAL A 58 10.32 -5.43 4.49
C VAL A 58 10.46 -4.05 3.87
N ALA A 59 9.69 -3.74 2.82
CA ALA A 59 9.64 -2.42 2.19
C ALA A 59 9.16 -1.32 3.15
N MET A 60 8.09 -1.57 3.91
CA MET A 60 7.58 -0.63 4.91
C MET A 60 8.63 -0.35 5.99
N ARG A 61 9.33 -1.39 6.45
CA ARG A 61 10.33 -1.29 7.53
C ARG A 61 11.65 -0.67 7.06
N ARG A 62 12.16 -1.09 5.90
CA ARG A 62 13.48 -0.69 5.37
C ARG A 62 13.40 0.57 4.51
N THR A 63 12.44 0.66 3.60
CA THR A 63 12.32 1.76 2.64
C THR A 63 11.54 2.93 3.24
N LEU A 64 10.36 2.67 3.82
CA LEU A 64 9.50 3.72 4.38
C LEU A 64 9.84 4.07 5.83
N ARG A 65 10.76 3.32 6.46
CA ARG A 65 11.17 3.48 7.87
C ARG A 65 9.97 3.57 8.81
N LEU A 66 8.94 2.77 8.55
CA LEU A 66 7.76 2.66 9.40
C LEU A 66 8.04 1.63 10.49
N PRO A 67 8.15 2.01 11.77
CA PRO A 67 8.37 1.06 12.86
C PRO A 67 7.07 0.32 13.23
N PRO A 68 7.15 -0.84 13.90
CA PRO A 68 5.98 -1.65 14.28
C PRO A 68 5.00 -0.92 15.20
N LYS A 69 5.48 0.14 15.86
CA LYS A 69 4.67 1.01 16.70
C LYS A 69 3.68 1.88 15.90
N VAL A 70 3.95 2.12 14.62
CA VAL A 70 3.09 2.95 13.75
C VAL A 70 2.14 2.07 12.94
N ILE A 71 2.64 0.95 12.42
CA ILE A 71 1.81 -0.02 11.70
C ILE A 71 2.21 -1.44 12.10
N SER A 72 1.22 -2.18 12.58
CA SER A 72 1.37 -3.57 13.00
C SER A 72 1.41 -4.51 11.80
N ASP A 73 1.97 -5.69 11.98
CA ASP A 73 2.08 -6.71 10.93
C ASP A 73 0.70 -7.11 10.35
N ALA A 74 -0.30 -7.25 11.22
CA ALA A 74 -1.69 -7.50 10.84
C ALA A 74 -2.31 -6.37 10.01
N GLU A 75 -1.92 -5.11 10.28
CA GLU A 75 -2.39 -3.96 9.52
C GLU A 75 -1.74 -3.90 8.14
N ILE A 76 -0.46 -4.27 8.03
CA ILE A 76 0.22 -4.42 6.74
C ILE A 76 -0.48 -5.51 5.90
N ALA A 77 -0.82 -6.65 6.50
CA ALA A 77 -1.57 -7.72 5.80
C ALA A 77 -2.96 -7.26 5.34
N THR A 78 -3.63 -6.45 6.16
CA THR A 78 -4.92 -5.83 5.81
C THR A 78 -4.75 -4.84 4.66
N LEU A 79 -3.70 -4.03 4.68
CA LEU A 79 -3.36 -3.10 3.60
C LEU A 79 -3.11 -3.86 2.30
N CYS A 80 -2.32 -4.93 2.33
CA CYS A 80 -2.10 -5.79 1.18
C CYS A 80 -3.39 -6.41 0.64
N SER A 81 -4.32 -6.77 1.52
CA SER A 81 -5.64 -7.28 1.13
C SER A 81 -6.57 -6.19 0.59
N MET A 82 -6.33 -4.91 0.92
CA MET A 82 -7.09 -3.77 0.39
C MET A 82 -6.59 -3.36 -1.01
N LEU A 83 -5.27 -3.36 -1.23
CA LEU A 83 -4.64 -3.00 -2.49
C LEU A 83 -4.55 -4.16 -3.48
N GLY A 84 -4.39 -5.39 -2.98
CA GLY A 84 -4.36 -6.60 -3.77
C GLY A 84 -5.75 -6.93 -4.29
N ALA A 85 -5.91 -6.99 -5.62
CA ALA A 85 -7.16 -7.37 -6.26
C ALA A 85 -7.44 -8.89 -6.14
N ASP A 86 -6.40 -9.68 -5.86
CA ASP A 86 -6.44 -11.14 -5.89
C ASP A 86 -6.23 -11.76 -4.52
N ARG A 87 -6.76 -12.98 -4.34
CA ARG A 87 -6.66 -13.75 -3.08
C ARG A 87 -5.22 -14.13 -2.69
N THR A 88 -4.25 -13.81 -3.54
CA THR A 88 -2.82 -13.96 -3.29
C THR A 88 -2.30 -12.89 -2.32
N GLY A 89 -2.97 -11.72 -2.23
CA GLY A 89 -2.54 -10.62 -1.38
C GLY A 89 -1.28 -9.90 -1.88
N THR A 90 -0.92 -10.08 -3.16
CA THR A 90 0.17 -9.36 -3.81
C THR A 90 -0.25 -7.94 -4.18
N VAL A 91 0.66 -6.98 -4.00
CA VAL A 91 0.42 -5.56 -4.27
C VAL A 91 1.37 -5.09 -5.37
N GLY A 92 0.81 -4.59 -6.46
CA GLY A 92 1.59 -3.93 -7.51
C GLY A 92 2.26 -2.67 -6.99
N ILE A 93 3.55 -2.48 -7.27
CA ILE A 93 4.32 -1.29 -6.85
C ILE A 93 3.63 -0.01 -7.34
N ARG A 94 3.23 -0.01 -8.61
CA ARG A 94 2.50 1.11 -9.22
C ARG A 94 1.14 1.35 -8.57
N SER A 95 0.44 0.30 -8.16
CA SER A 95 -0.83 0.40 -7.40
C SER A 95 -0.61 1.01 -6.02
N LEU A 96 0.50 0.67 -5.34
CA LEU A 96 0.86 1.26 -4.05
C LEU A 96 1.20 2.76 -4.17
N LEU A 97 1.93 3.14 -5.22
CA LEU A 97 2.27 4.54 -5.52
C LEU A 97 1.03 5.35 -5.89
N ASP A 98 0.19 4.80 -6.75
CA ASP A 98 -1.10 5.38 -7.13
C ASP A 98 -2.01 5.53 -5.92
N PHE A 99 -2.09 4.54 -5.04
CA PHE A 99 -2.85 4.66 -3.80
C PHE A 99 -2.33 5.76 -2.88
N ALA A 100 -1.01 5.99 -2.83
CA ALA A 100 -0.43 7.01 -1.97
C ALA A 100 -0.50 8.42 -2.56
N CYS A 101 -0.40 8.54 -3.88
CA CYS A 101 -0.39 9.81 -4.60
C CYS A 101 -1.79 10.21 -5.07
N GLY A 102 -2.54 9.26 -5.60
CA GLY A 102 -3.96 9.35 -5.82
C GLY A 102 -4.66 9.42 -4.48
N ASP A 103 -5.39 10.51 -4.27
CA ASP A 103 -6.41 10.57 -3.25
C ASP A 103 -7.41 9.46 -3.58
N ALA A 104 -7.24 8.27 -3.00
CA ALA A 104 -8.27 7.24 -3.04
C ALA A 104 -9.32 7.76 -2.07
N GLY A 105 -10.07 8.74 -2.57
CA GLY A 105 -11.29 9.23 -2.00
C GLY A 105 -12.19 8.03 -1.83
N ALA A 106 -12.16 7.47 -0.63
CA ALA A 106 -13.35 7.04 0.06
C ALA A 106 -14.23 8.27 0.35
N GLY A 107 -14.52 9.06 -0.69
CA GLY A 107 -15.63 9.97 -0.75
C GLY A 107 -16.84 9.11 -1.06
N ASP A 108 -17.43 8.59 0.01
CA ASP A 108 -18.87 8.62 0.21
C ASP A 108 -19.64 9.11 -1.03
N GLN A 109 -20.20 8.19 -1.81
CA GLN A 109 -21.33 8.53 -2.68
C GLN A 109 -22.55 8.66 -1.77
N SER A 110 -22.58 9.79 -1.08
CA SER A 110 -23.75 10.36 -0.45
C SER A 110 -24.90 10.40 -1.45
N GLY A 111 -26.08 9.96 -1.00
CA GLY A 111 -27.40 10.40 -1.47
C GLY A 111 -27.60 10.55 -2.98
N ARG A 112 -28.22 9.54 -3.60
CA ARG A 112 -29.09 9.77 -4.75
C ARG A 112 -30.53 9.56 -4.31
N THR A 113 -31.15 10.66 -3.89
CA THR A 113 -32.60 10.84 -3.84
C THR A 113 -33.20 10.73 -5.23
#